data_AF-A0A1V5L7H6-F1
#
_entry.id   AF-A0A1V5L7H6-F1
#
_cell.length_a   1.000
_cell.length_b   1.000
_cell.length_c   1.000
_cell.angle_alpha   90.00
_cell.angle_beta   90.00
_cell.angle_gamma   90.00
#
_symmetry.space_group_name_H-M   'P 1'
#
loop_
_entity.id
_entity.type
_entity.pdbx_description
1 polymer ?
#
loop_
_entity_poly.entity_id
_entity_poly.type
_entity_poly.pdbx_seq_one_letter_code
_entity_poly.pdbx_strand_id
1 'polypeptide(L)'
;MSGAKFKDKAADKGVEDKKVSKKQEDISKKISEDDGILSEEEIFSDIKDDTRIDDLPEFETSGPDEKQVAINGDSVDEILINAGYKISKKIEFEESTIDFLAYSSELVLLVKYFDDDGQWLADEIPFRDEDPQWFSETSQKTSPVKEITNLCEKFEEKINGMFSVVPVLIITKANIMNAEEISKTWEELGVIVALSEDGGPSGILPEVGEAIPYADGEVDEDKMKEVEELL
;
A
#
# COMPACT_ATOMS: atom_id res chain seq x y z
N MET A 1 45.00 -3.27 50.60
CA MET A 1 46.06 -3.87 49.75
C MET A 1 45.82 -5.37 49.68
N SER A 2 45.27 -5.84 48.57
CA SER A 2 45.43 -7.23 48.10
C SER A 2 45.06 -7.22 46.62
N GLY A 3 46.04 -7.52 45.77
CA GLY A 3 45.91 -7.55 44.33
C GLY A 3 46.18 -8.96 43.81
N ALA A 4 45.43 -9.36 42.79
CA ALA A 4 45.72 -10.49 41.91
C ALA A 4 45.09 -10.13 40.54
N LYS A 5 45.90 -9.69 39.56
CA LYS A 5 46.54 -10.48 38.50
C LYS A 5 45.54 -11.28 37.66
N PHE A 6 45.01 -10.62 36.63
CA PHE A 6 44.51 -11.28 35.42
C PHE A 6 45.71 -11.71 34.56
N LYS A 7 45.69 -12.97 34.11
CA LYS A 7 46.60 -13.53 33.11
C LYS A 7 45.79 -13.85 31.86
N ASP A 8 46.32 -13.43 30.72
CA ASP A 8 45.92 -13.82 29.38
C ASP A 8 45.96 -15.34 29.17
N LYS A 9 45.03 -15.86 28.36
CA LYS A 9 45.33 -16.98 27.46
C LYS A 9 44.43 -16.97 26.23
N ALA A 10 45.07 -16.68 25.10
CA ALA A 10 44.60 -16.96 23.76
C ALA A 10 44.54 -18.48 23.49
N ALA A 11 43.56 -18.90 22.72
CA ALA A 11 43.45 -20.14 21.96
C ALA A 11 42.34 -19.93 20.92
N ASP A 12 42.31 -20.48 19.73
CA ASP A 12 43.29 -21.06 18.80
C ASP A 12 42.50 -21.23 17.49
N LYS A 13 43.19 -21.21 16.35
CA LYS A 13 42.66 -21.35 15.00
C LYS A 13 42.42 -22.83 14.65
N GLY A 14 41.44 -23.10 13.79
CA GLY A 14 41.24 -24.37 13.10
C GLY A 14 39.96 -24.32 12.26
N VAL A 15 39.99 -23.77 11.05
CA VAL A 15 40.07 -24.50 9.76
C VAL A 15 38.82 -25.34 9.49
N GLU A 16 37.94 -24.84 8.62
CA GLU A 16 37.18 -25.66 7.65
C GLU A 16 36.77 -24.78 6.45
N ASP A 17 37.63 -24.78 5.43
CA ASP A 17 37.32 -24.35 4.07
C ASP A 17 36.60 -25.47 3.31
N LYS A 18 35.77 -25.07 2.34
CA LYS A 18 35.20 -25.85 1.20
C LYS A 18 33.85 -26.52 1.39
N LYS A 19 32.78 -25.74 1.18
CA LYS A 19 31.59 -26.22 0.44
C LYS A 19 30.81 -25.08 -0.23
N VAL A 20 31.51 -24.31 -1.06
CA VAL A 20 30.89 -23.56 -2.17
C VAL A 20 31.12 -24.38 -3.44
N SER A 21 30.16 -24.29 -4.37
CA SER A 21 30.21 -24.84 -5.73
C SER A 21 29.82 -26.32 -5.87
N LYS A 22 28.53 -26.52 -6.16
CA LYS A 22 28.01 -27.56 -7.09
C LYS A 22 26.48 -27.56 -7.31
N LYS A 23 25.74 -26.54 -6.87
CA LYS A 23 24.27 -26.48 -7.09
C LYS A 23 23.75 -25.19 -7.74
N GLN A 24 24.65 -24.31 -8.18
CA GLN A 24 24.30 -23.06 -8.91
C GLN A 24 24.88 -23.01 -10.33
N GLU A 25 25.38 -24.14 -10.85
CA GLU A 25 25.90 -24.25 -12.23
C GLU A 25 25.04 -25.13 -13.16
N ASP A 26 23.89 -25.64 -12.70
CA ASP A 26 23.06 -26.60 -13.46
C ASP A 26 21.67 -26.06 -13.90
N ILE A 27 21.43 -24.74 -13.81
CA ILE A 27 20.21 -24.12 -14.36
C ILE A 27 20.53 -23.23 -15.58
N SER A 28 21.80 -22.85 -15.77
CA SER A 28 22.25 -22.01 -16.90
C SER A 28 22.64 -22.81 -18.16
N LYS A 29 22.08 -24.01 -18.35
CA LYS A 29 22.42 -24.90 -19.49
C LYS A 29 21.24 -25.68 -20.07
N LYS A 30 20.03 -25.13 -19.98
CA LYS A 30 18.82 -25.76 -20.57
C LYS A 30 17.87 -24.79 -21.29
N ILE A 31 18.38 -23.68 -21.80
CA ILE A 31 17.67 -22.85 -22.78
C ILE A 31 18.66 -22.44 -23.86
N SER A 32 18.98 -23.41 -24.71
CA SER A 32 19.58 -23.21 -26.03
C SER A 32 19.23 -24.45 -26.83
N GLU A 33 18.72 -24.25 -28.04
CA GLU A 33 18.31 -25.26 -29.02
C GLU A 33 16.84 -25.73 -28.87
N ASP A 34 15.91 -24.87 -29.30
CA ASP A 34 15.02 -25.28 -30.39
C ASP A 34 14.53 -24.04 -31.15
N ASP A 35 15.00 -23.97 -32.40
CA ASP A 35 14.70 -22.93 -33.38
C ASP A 35 13.28 -23.10 -33.92
N GLY A 36 12.46 -22.06 -33.80
CA GLY A 36 11.10 -22.05 -34.33
C GLY A 36 10.50 -20.66 -34.43
N ILE A 37 11.29 -19.67 -34.89
CA ILE A 37 10.77 -18.35 -35.24
C ILE A 37 10.03 -18.51 -36.57
N LEU A 38 8.69 -18.56 -36.50
CA LEU A 38 7.83 -18.33 -37.65
C LEU A 38 7.55 -16.83 -37.74
N SER A 39 7.84 -16.27 -38.91
CA SER A 39 7.65 -14.86 -39.28
C SER A 39 6.18 -14.43 -39.22
N GLU A 40 5.95 -13.18 -38.83
CA GLU A 40 4.65 -12.51 -38.59
C GLU A 40 3.77 -12.27 -39.84
N GLU A 41 3.94 -13.04 -40.94
CA GLU A 41 3.25 -12.81 -42.22
C GLU A 41 2.36 -13.97 -42.73
N GLU A 42 2.07 -15.02 -41.95
CA GLU A 42 1.23 -16.15 -42.41
C GLU A 42 0.12 -16.58 -41.44
N ILE A 43 -0.70 -15.65 -40.91
CA ILE A 43 -1.97 -16.01 -40.20
C ILE A 43 -3.21 -15.28 -40.76
N PHE A 44 -3.08 -14.48 -41.81
CA PHE A 44 -4.24 -13.83 -42.46
C PHE A 44 -4.44 -14.27 -43.91
N SER A 45 -4.86 -15.52 -44.09
CA SER A 45 -5.66 -15.90 -45.26
C SER A 45 -6.47 -17.14 -44.94
N ASP A 46 -7.66 -16.95 -44.34
CA ASP A 46 -8.85 -17.81 -44.57
C ASP A 46 -10.03 -17.38 -43.67
N ILE A 47 -10.44 -16.12 -43.77
CA ILE A 47 -11.81 -15.73 -43.36
C ILE A 47 -12.46 -15.09 -44.57
N LYS A 48 -12.97 -15.96 -45.45
CA LYS A 48 -14.05 -15.60 -46.36
C LYS A 48 -15.35 -16.08 -45.73
N ASP A 49 -16.27 -15.13 -45.60
CA ASP A 49 -17.71 -15.26 -45.53
C ASP A 49 -18.24 -16.70 -45.59
N ASP A 50 -18.99 -17.11 -44.57
CA ASP A 50 -20.41 -17.47 -44.68
C ASP A 50 -20.88 -18.26 -43.45
N THR A 51 -21.20 -17.57 -42.34
CA THR A 51 -22.15 -18.08 -41.35
C THR A 51 -22.91 -16.92 -40.69
N ARG A 52 -24.21 -16.85 -40.99
CA ARG A 52 -25.22 -16.06 -40.28
C ARG A 52 -25.11 -16.25 -38.77
N ILE A 53 -24.97 -15.16 -38.01
CA ILE A 53 -25.02 -15.13 -36.54
C ILE A 53 -26.41 -14.63 -36.12
N ASP A 54 -27.45 -15.41 -36.38
CA ASP A 54 -28.82 -15.08 -35.95
C ASP A 54 -29.44 -16.13 -35.00
N ASP A 55 -28.71 -17.15 -34.55
CA ASP A 55 -29.26 -18.16 -33.63
C ASP A 55 -28.17 -18.80 -32.73
N LEU A 56 -27.66 -18.05 -31.75
CA LEU A 56 -26.96 -18.62 -30.59
C LEU A 56 -27.73 -18.29 -29.31
N PRO A 57 -28.06 -19.28 -28.46
CA PRO A 57 -28.81 -19.03 -27.23
C PRO A 57 -27.96 -18.22 -26.25
N GLU A 58 -28.56 -17.17 -25.67
CA GLU A 58 -27.98 -16.34 -24.63
C GLU A 58 -27.54 -17.21 -23.44
N PHE A 59 -26.24 -17.23 -23.15
CA PHE A 59 -25.70 -17.84 -21.95
C PHE A 59 -25.79 -16.82 -20.82
N GLU A 60 -26.82 -16.92 -19.99
CA GLU A 60 -26.92 -16.18 -18.73
C GLU A 60 -25.78 -16.64 -17.79
N THR A 61 -24.74 -15.81 -17.65
CA THR A 61 -23.80 -15.95 -16.54
C THR A 61 -24.40 -15.28 -15.30
N SER A 62 -25.25 -16.01 -14.58
CA SER A 62 -25.63 -15.65 -13.21
C SER A 62 -24.50 -16.05 -12.26
N GLY A 63 -23.58 -15.12 -11.98
CA GLY A 63 -22.68 -15.14 -10.81
C GLY A 63 -23.16 -14.13 -9.77
N PRO A 64 -22.86 -14.32 -8.48
CA PRO A 64 -23.50 -13.58 -7.39
C PRO A 64 -23.09 -12.10 -7.40
N ASP A 65 -24.04 -11.23 -7.04
CA ASP A 65 -23.91 -9.78 -6.84
C ASP A 65 -22.59 -9.38 -6.15
N GLU A 66 -21.56 -9.03 -6.92
CA GLU A 66 -20.66 -7.97 -6.53
C GLU A 66 -21.40 -6.67 -6.81
N LYS A 67 -21.95 -6.06 -5.75
CA LYS A 67 -22.33 -4.65 -5.79
C LYS A 67 -21.05 -3.84 -5.96
N GLN A 68 -20.57 -3.71 -7.19
CA GLN A 68 -19.71 -2.61 -7.58
C GLN A 68 -20.59 -1.35 -7.59
N VAL A 69 -20.72 -0.72 -6.42
CA VAL A 69 -21.21 0.64 -6.35
C VAL A 69 -20.03 1.50 -6.76
N ALA A 70 -19.95 1.85 -8.04
CA ALA A 70 -19.13 2.97 -8.47
C ALA A 70 -19.77 4.24 -7.88
N ILE A 71 -19.31 4.65 -6.69
CA ILE A 71 -19.82 5.84 -6.00
C ILE A 71 -19.01 7.06 -6.42
N ASN A 72 -19.34 7.57 -7.60
CA ASN A 72 -18.90 8.91 -8.00
C ASN A 72 -19.75 9.95 -7.26
N GLY A 73 -19.18 10.56 -6.21
CA GLY A 73 -19.73 11.76 -5.56
C GLY A 73 -19.94 11.69 -4.05
N ASP A 74 -19.67 10.55 -3.41
CA ASP A 74 -19.76 10.42 -1.95
C ASP A 74 -18.50 11.02 -1.30
N SER A 75 -18.67 11.70 -0.18
CA SER A 75 -17.52 12.21 0.58
C SER A 75 -16.79 11.07 1.29
N VAL A 76 -15.48 11.20 1.57
CA VAL A 76 -14.68 10.13 2.20
C VAL A 76 -15.31 9.61 3.49
N ASP A 77 -15.95 10.47 4.28
CA ASP A 77 -16.67 10.06 5.48
C ASP A 77 -17.89 9.19 5.20
N GLU A 78 -18.64 9.48 4.14
CA GLU A 78 -19.75 8.63 3.71
C GLU A 78 -19.24 7.27 3.22
N ILE A 79 -18.12 7.27 2.49
CA ILE A 79 -17.47 6.04 2.01
C ILE A 79 -17.02 5.17 3.18
N LEU A 80 -16.36 5.74 4.19
CA LEU A 80 -15.95 5.03 5.41
C LEU A 80 -17.15 4.47 6.17
N ILE A 81 -18.23 5.24 6.32
CA ILE A 81 -19.46 4.78 6.99
C ILE A 81 -20.13 3.66 6.19
N ASN A 82 -20.21 3.79 4.86
CA ASN A 82 -20.78 2.78 3.96
C ASN A 82 -19.95 1.50 3.95
N ALA A 83 -18.64 1.60 4.14
CA ALA A 83 -17.74 0.46 4.34
C ALA A 83 -17.90 -0.21 5.71
N GLY A 84 -18.69 0.37 6.63
CA GLY A 84 -19.06 -0.22 7.93
C GLY A 84 -18.27 0.32 9.12
N TYR A 85 -17.47 1.38 8.94
CA TYR A 85 -16.69 1.97 10.03
C TYR A 85 -17.52 2.97 10.85
N LYS A 86 -17.23 3.06 12.16
CA LYS A 86 -17.56 4.25 12.95
C LYS A 86 -16.43 5.25 12.83
N ILE A 87 -16.73 6.52 12.62
CA ILE A 87 -15.71 7.53 12.36
C ILE A 87 -15.70 8.65 13.39
N SER A 88 -14.49 9.10 13.74
CA SER A 88 -14.23 10.35 14.44
C SER A 88 -13.51 11.29 13.46
N LYS A 89 -13.81 12.59 13.50
CA LYS A 89 -13.34 13.57 12.51
C LYS A 89 -12.46 14.64 13.15
N LYS A 90 -11.44 15.09 12.43
CA LYS A 90 -10.56 16.21 12.82
C LYS A 90 -10.03 16.06 14.24
N ILE A 91 -9.26 14.99 14.45
CA ILE A 91 -8.64 14.68 15.73
C ILE A 91 -7.29 15.41 15.81
N GLU A 92 -7.04 16.09 16.93
CA GLU A 92 -5.71 16.59 17.24
C GLU A 92 -4.94 15.48 17.98
N PHE A 93 -3.77 15.11 17.47
CA PHE A 93 -2.90 14.13 18.11
C PHE A 93 -1.44 14.59 18.01
N GLU A 94 -0.84 14.86 19.17
CA GLU A 94 0.44 15.55 19.29
C GLU A 94 0.47 16.90 18.55
N GLU A 95 1.41 17.07 17.61
CA GLU A 95 1.58 18.28 16.78
C GLU A 95 0.93 18.12 15.39
N SER A 96 0.08 17.10 15.21
CA SER A 96 -0.54 16.75 13.95
C SER A 96 -2.06 16.66 14.05
N THR A 97 -2.73 16.84 12.92
CA THR A 97 -4.18 16.61 12.78
C THR A 97 -4.43 15.34 12.00
N ILE A 98 -5.34 14.49 12.48
CA ILE A 98 -5.84 13.32 11.78
C ILE A 98 -7.23 13.68 11.24
N ASP A 99 -7.45 13.46 9.95
CA ASP A 99 -8.72 13.83 9.31
C ASP A 99 -9.84 12.90 9.74
N PHE A 100 -9.57 11.59 9.74
CA PHE A 100 -10.49 10.58 10.27
C PHE A 100 -9.76 9.49 11.05
N LEU A 101 -10.39 9.06 12.13
CA LEU A 101 -10.17 7.73 12.71
C LEU A 101 -11.39 6.88 12.38
N ALA A 102 -11.21 5.79 11.65
CA ALA A 102 -12.30 4.89 11.25
C ALA A 102 -12.14 3.54 11.94
N TYR A 103 -13.03 3.23 12.88
CA TYR A 103 -12.97 2.07 13.76
C TYR A 103 -13.81 0.92 13.22
N SER A 104 -13.27 -0.29 13.32
CA SER A 104 -13.97 -1.58 13.17
C SER A 104 -13.90 -2.36 14.50
N SER A 105 -14.16 -3.68 14.49
CA SER A 105 -14.00 -4.52 15.68
C SER A 105 -12.55 -4.59 16.20
N GLU A 106 -11.56 -4.75 15.32
CA GLU A 106 -10.16 -5.01 15.68
C GLU A 106 -9.16 -4.03 15.04
N LEU A 107 -9.58 -3.30 13.99
CA LEU A 107 -8.72 -2.33 13.31
C LEU A 107 -9.25 -0.90 13.42
N VAL A 108 -8.32 0.05 13.36
CA VAL A 108 -8.61 1.47 13.15
C VAL A 108 -7.81 1.98 11.96
N LEU A 109 -8.51 2.57 10.99
CA LEU A 109 -7.87 3.29 9.89
C LEU A 109 -7.54 4.70 10.38
N LEU A 110 -6.27 5.07 10.31
CA LEU A 110 -5.84 6.43 10.53
C LEU A 110 -5.75 7.10 9.16
N VAL A 111 -6.66 8.03 8.89
CA VAL A 111 -6.82 8.66 7.57
C VAL A 111 -6.30 10.10 7.62
N LYS A 112 -5.41 10.44 6.68
CA LYS A 112 -5.01 11.83 6.41
C LYS A 112 -5.20 12.18 4.94
N TYR A 113 -5.58 13.43 4.70
CA TYR A 113 -5.53 14.03 3.39
C TYR A 113 -4.14 14.55 3.06
N PHE A 114 -3.76 14.34 1.81
CA PHE A 114 -2.75 15.13 1.13
C PHE A 114 -3.44 16.13 0.20
N ASP A 115 -3.71 17.32 0.76
CA ASP A 115 -4.37 18.43 0.06
C ASP A 115 -3.36 19.45 -0.46
N ASP A 116 -2.50 19.00 -1.37
CA ASP A 116 -1.67 19.89 -2.18
C ASP A 116 -2.06 19.74 -3.65
N ASP A 117 -1.95 20.83 -4.40
CA ASP A 117 -2.12 20.80 -5.85
C ASP A 117 -0.75 20.62 -6.55
N GLY A 118 -0.79 20.18 -7.79
CA GLY A 118 0.40 20.10 -8.64
C GLY A 118 0.99 18.70 -8.82
N GLN A 119 2.19 18.69 -9.40
CA GLN A 119 2.87 17.50 -9.89
C GLN A 119 3.96 17.10 -8.91
N TRP A 120 3.86 15.89 -8.36
CA TRP A 120 4.75 15.41 -7.32
C TRP A 120 5.49 14.15 -7.77
N LEU A 121 6.78 14.10 -7.50
CA LEU A 121 7.62 12.91 -7.61
C LEU A 121 7.84 12.38 -6.21
N ALA A 122 7.34 11.18 -5.93
CA ALA A 122 7.48 10.53 -4.64
C ALA A 122 8.81 9.76 -4.56
N ASP A 123 9.61 10.01 -3.53
CA ASP A 123 10.80 9.23 -3.22
C ASP A 123 10.68 8.67 -1.80
N GLU A 124 10.37 7.37 -1.72
CA GLU A 124 10.19 6.65 -0.44
C GLU A 124 11.49 5.98 0.04
N ILE A 125 12.62 6.18 -0.66
CA ILE A 125 13.89 5.57 -0.28
C ILE A 125 14.60 6.51 0.69
N PRO A 126 14.84 6.09 1.95
CA PRO A 126 15.61 6.90 2.89
C PRO A 126 17.03 7.08 2.35
N PHE A 127 17.51 8.33 2.33
CA PHE A 127 18.88 8.63 1.93
C PHE A 127 19.68 9.11 3.14
N ARG A 128 20.61 8.26 3.60
CA ARG A 128 21.43 8.49 4.80
C ARG A 128 20.56 8.65 6.05
N ASP A 129 20.51 9.86 6.59
CA ASP A 129 19.80 10.23 7.83
C ASP A 129 18.63 11.19 7.53
N GLU A 130 18.25 11.34 6.25
CA GLU A 130 17.10 12.16 5.84
C GLU A 130 15.87 11.26 5.64
N ASP A 131 14.73 11.74 6.13
CA ASP A 131 13.44 11.11 5.88
C ASP A 131 13.13 11.10 4.36
N PRO A 132 12.35 10.13 3.88
CA PRO A 132 11.87 10.12 2.50
C PRO A 132 11.11 11.41 2.16
N GLN A 133 11.14 11.80 0.89
CA GLN A 133 10.72 13.13 0.45
C GLN A 133 9.93 13.09 -0.84
N TRP A 134 9.01 14.03 -0.97
CA TRP A 134 8.29 14.29 -2.21
C TRP A 134 8.75 15.63 -2.81
N PHE A 135 8.94 15.63 -4.12
CA PHE A 135 9.46 16.76 -4.87
C PHE A 135 8.44 17.26 -5.89
N SER A 136 8.28 18.57 -5.99
CA SER A 136 7.62 19.23 -7.11
C SER A 136 8.60 20.22 -7.76
N GLU A 137 8.19 20.87 -8.84
CA GLU A 137 9.02 21.88 -9.50
C GLU A 137 9.37 23.06 -8.57
N THR A 138 8.51 23.36 -7.61
CA THR A 138 8.61 24.56 -6.76
C THR A 138 8.78 24.28 -5.28
N SER A 139 8.68 23.02 -4.85
CA SER A 139 8.67 22.66 -3.43
C SER A 139 9.24 21.26 -3.18
N GLN A 140 9.67 21.06 -1.94
CA GLN A 140 10.14 19.78 -1.41
C GLN A 140 9.57 19.66 -0.01
N LYS A 141 9.04 18.49 0.32
CA LYS A 141 8.49 18.19 1.64
C LYS A 141 8.85 16.76 2.05
N THR A 142 8.77 16.49 3.34
CA THR A 142 8.78 15.12 3.85
C THR A 142 7.65 14.33 3.20
N SER A 143 7.91 13.05 2.90
CA SER A 143 6.93 12.14 2.34
C SER A 143 5.68 12.10 3.24
N PRO A 144 4.47 12.39 2.71
CA PRO A 144 3.23 12.21 3.45
C PRO A 144 3.02 10.77 3.92
N VAL A 145 3.57 9.79 3.20
CA VAL A 145 3.57 8.37 3.59
C VAL A 145 4.44 8.16 4.82
N LYS A 146 5.62 8.81 4.89
CA LYS A 146 6.46 8.78 6.08
C LYS A 146 5.76 9.47 7.27
N GLU A 147 5.15 10.62 7.02
CA GLU A 147 4.44 11.39 8.06
C GLU A 147 3.31 10.57 8.69
N ILE A 148 2.45 9.96 7.87
CA ILE A 148 1.34 9.16 8.39
C ILE A 148 1.81 7.87 9.07
N THR A 149 2.86 7.22 8.55
CA THR A 149 3.42 6.01 9.19
C THR A 149 3.99 6.33 10.57
N ASN A 150 4.76 7.41 10.70
CA ASN A 150 5.28 7.85 12.00
C ASN A 150 4.14 8.20 12.98
N LEU A 151 3.05 8.78 12.46
CA LEU A 151 1.88 9.11 13.28
C LEU A 151 1.16 7.85 13.76
N CYS A 152 1.03 6.84 12.89
CA CYS A 152 0.48 5.53 13.25
C CYS A 152 1.33 4.84 14.31
N GLU A 153 2.66 4.81 14.20
CA GLU A 153 3.54 4.20 15.21
C GLU A 153 3.31 4.81 16.60
N LYS A 154 3.26 6.14 16.67
CA LYS A 154 2.99 6.87 17.93
C LYS A 154 1.58 6.61 18.45
N PHE A 155 0.60 6.56 17.55
CA PHE A 155 -0.78 6.30 17.90
C PHE A 155 -0.96 4.86 18.42
N GLU A 156 -0.31 3.87 17.81
CA GLU A 156 -0.26 2.48 18.26
C GLU A 156 0.33 2.34 19.66
N GLU A 157 1.46 3.01 19.92
CA GLU A 157 2.05 3.06 21.25
C GLU A 157 1.09 3.64 22.29
N LYS A 158 0.32 4.67 21.90
CA LYS A 158 -0.62 5.35 22.78
C LYS A 158 -1.83 4.49 23.12
N ILE A 159 -2.43 3.83 22.14
CA ILE A 159 -3.60 2.96 22.34
C ILE A 159 -3.23 1.57 22.88
N ASN A 160 -1.93 1.25 22.95
CA ASN A 160 -1.38 0.06 23.60
C ASN A 160 -2.06 -1.26 23.16
N GLY A 161 -2.25 -1.40 21.84
CA GLY A 161 -2.78 -2.62 21.23
C GLY A 161 -4.29 -2.84 21.37
N MET A 162 -5.07 -1.80 21.71
CA MET A 162 -6.55 -1.87 21.68
C MET A 162 -7.10 -2.19 20.28
N PHE A 163 -6.41 -1.69 19.25
CA PHE A 163 -6.69 -1.92 17.84
C PHE A 163 -5.37 -2.10 17.07
N SER A 164 -5.42 -2.77 15.92
CA SER A 164 -4.37 -2.66 14.90
C SER A 164 -4.58 -1.39 14.08
N VAL A 165 -3.53 -0.61 13.83
CA VAL A 165 -3.66 0.68 13.14
C VAL A 165 -3.19 0.53 11.70
N VAL A 166 -3.99 1.02 10.76
CA VAL A 166 -3.64 1.00 9.34
C VAL A 166 -3.59 2.45 8.81
N PRO A 167 -2.44 2.91 8.30
CA PRO A 167 -2.32 4.22 7.68
C PRO A 167 -3.06 4.28 6.33
N VAL A 168 -3.84 5.34 6.15
CA VAL A 168 -4.55 5.65 4.90
C VAL A 168 -4.25 7.09 4.47
N LEU A 169 -3.58 7.25 3.34
CA LEU A 169 -3.30 8.54 2.72
C LEU A 169 -4.24 8.78 1.54
N ILE A 170 -5.04 9.85 1.61
CA ILE A 170 -5.97 10.23 0.55
C ILE A 170 -5.41 11.44 -0.22
N ILE A 171 -5.13 11.27 -1.51
CA ILE A 171 -4.62 12.31 -2.40
C ILE A 171 -5.82 13.02 -3.04
N THR A 172 -6.01 14.31 -2.76
CA THR A 172 -7.20 15.06 -3.20
C THR A 172 -7.01 15.80 -4.53
N LYS A 173 -5.85 16.42 -4.76
CA LYS A 173 -5.63 17.28 -5.94
C LYS A 173 -4.26 17.11 -6.61
N ALA A 174 -3.33 16.46 -5.93
CA ALA A 174 -2.01 16.24 -6.47
C ALA A 174 -2.02 15.11 -7.51
N ASN A 175 -1.12 15.22 -8.47
CA ASN A 175 -0.80 14.14 -9.40
C ASN A 175 0.59 13.58 -9.07
N ILE A 176 0.66 12.29 -8.72
CA ILE A 176 1.92 11.62 -8.43
C ILE A 176 2.52 11.04 -9.71
N MET A 177 3.53 11.69 -10.25
CA MET A 177 4.08 11.41 -11.58
C MET A 177 4.64 9.99 -11.72
N ASN A 178 5.21 9.43 -10.65
CA ASN A 178 5.80 8.09 -10.61
C ASN A 178 4.95 7.08 -9.82
N ALA A 179 3.62 7.30 -9.74
CA ALA A 179 2.70 6.45 -8.98
C ALA A 179 2.83 4.95 -9.31
N GLU A 180 3.04 4.60 -10.58
CA GLU A 180 3.14 3.20 -11.03
C GLU A 180 4.36 2.49 -10.44
N GLU A 181 5.47 3.21 -10.28
CA GLU A 181 6.71 2.65 -9.72
C GLU A 181 6.65 2.59 -8.19
N ILE A 182 6.09 3.64 -7.57
CA ILE A 182 6.16 3.82 -6.12
C ILE A 182 5.01 3.11 -5.36
N SER A 183 3.90 2.81 -6.02
CA SER A 183 2.73 2.18 -5.39
C SER A 183 3.08 0.87 -4.69
N LYS A 184 3.94 0.05 -5.30
CA LYS A 184 4.43 -1.19 -4.70
C LYS A 184 5.18 -0.95 -3.39
N THR A 185 5.95 0.14 -3.30
CA THR A 185 6.63 0.50 -2.04
C THR A 185 5.62 0.89 -0.97
N TRP A 186 4.56 1.62 -1.32
CA TRP A 186 3.49 1.96 -0.37
C TRP A 186 2.76 0.71 0.14
N GLU A 187 2.48 -0.25 -0.74
CA GLU A 187 1.91 -1.56 -0.37
C GLU A 187 2.83 -2.33 0.60
N GLU A 188 4.14 -2.37 0.32
CA GLU A 188 5.13 -3.02 1.19
C GLU A 188 5.25 -2.35 2.57
N LEU A 189 5.01 -1.03 2.63
CA LEU A 189 4.92 -0.27 3.87
C LEU A 189 3.57 -0.43 4.60
N GLY A 190 2.60 -1.10 3.98
CA GLY A 190 1.25 -1.28 4.55
C GLY A 190 0.41 0.00 4.55
N VAL A 191 0.73 0.96 3.69
CA VAL A 191 0.01 2.24 3.57
C VAL A 191 -0.98 2.15 2.42
N ILE A 192 -2.25 2.38 2.73
CA ILE A 192 -3.29 2.50 1.71
C ILE A 192 -3.20 3.91 1.13
N VAL A 193 -2.87 4.03 -0.15
CA VAL A 193 -2.87 5.31 -0.87
C VAL A 193 -4.00 5.28 -1.88
N ALA A 194 -4.90 6.27 -1.80
CA ALA A 194 -6.08 6.33 -2.65
C ALA A 194 -6.38 7.76 -3.13
N LEU A 195 -7.15 7.86 -4.20
CA LEU A 195 -7.57 9.12 -4.80
C LEU A 195 -8.94 9.57 -4.26
N SER A 196 -9.14 10.87 -4.26
CA SER A 196 -10.43 11.54 -4.08
C SER A 196 -10.40 12.85 -4.88
N GLU A 197 -11.57 13.45 -5.10
CA GLU A 197 -11.71 14.72 -5.85
C GLU A 197 -11.03 14.68 -7.24
N ASP A 198 -10.01 15.51 -7.44
CA ASP A 198 -9.27 15.67 -8.71
C ASP A 198 -7.84 15.07 -8.61
N GLY A 199 -7.61 14.19 -7.63
CA GLY A 199 -6.33 13.54 -7.40
C GLY A 199 -5.92 12.64 -8.56
N GLY A 200 -4.61 12.42 -8.72
CA GLY A 200 -4.10 11.58 -9.80
C GLY A 200 -2.78 10.88 -9.46
N PRO A 201 -2.35 9.95 -10.34
CA PRO A 201 -2.95 9.63 -11.64
C PRO A 201 -4.07 8.58 -11.55
N SER A 202 -5.23 8.89 -12.12
CA SER A 202 -6.38 7.97 -12.20
C SER A 202 -6.06 6.75 -13.07
N GLY A 203 -6.58 5.59 -12.67
CA GLY A 203 -6.31 4.30 -13.32
C GLY A 203 -4.98 3.64 -12.92
N ILE A 204 -4.12 4.34 -12.17
CA ILE A 204 -2.95 3.74 -11.51
C ILE A 204 -3.24 3.62 -10.02
N LEU A 205 -3.68 4.71 -9.38
CA LEU A 205 -4.11 4.69 -7.99
C LEU A 205 -5.63 4.48 -7.92
N PRO A 206 -6.11 3.64 -6.98
CA PRO A 206 -7.53 3.38 -6.81
C PRO A 206 -8.24 4.61 -6.24
N GLU A 207 -9.51 4.77 -6.57
CA GLU A 207 -10.37 5.70 -5.85
C GLU A 207 -10.58 5.20 -4.42
N VAL A 208 -10.80 6.12 -3.47
CA VAL A 208 -11.01 5.78 -2.05
C VAL A 208 -12.12 4.75 -1.85
N GLY A 209 -13.18 4.79 -2.66
CA GLY A 209 -14.27 3.79 -2.59
C GLY A 209 -13.86 2.37 -2.98
N GLU A 210 -12.76 2.22 -3.73
CA GLU A 210 -12.22 0.92 -4.15
C GLU A 210 -11.09 0.45 -3.23
N ALA A 211 -10.33 1.39 -2.66
CA ALA A 211 -9.15 1.12 -1.86
C ALA A 211 -9.47 0.73 -0.41
N ILE A 212 -10.55 1.27 0.15
CA ILE A 212 -10.90 1.07 1.56
C ILE A 212 -11.50 -0.33 1.75
N PRO A 213 -10.92 -1.17 2.64
CA PRO A 213 -11.49 -2.48 2.95
C PRO A 213 -12.82 -2.32 3.68
N TYR A 214 -13.73 -3.30 3.53
CA TYR A 214 -14.94 -3.34 4.37
C TYR A 214 -14.57 -3.65 5.83
N ALA A 215 -15.22 -2.97 6.76
CA ALA A 215 -15.07 -3.24 8.18
C ALA A 215 -15.54 -4.67 8.52
N ASP A 216 -14.72 -5.39 9.28
CA ASP A 216 -15.12 -6.69 9.84
C ASP A 216 -15.69 -6.49 11.25
N GLY A 217 -16.84 -7.10 11.51
CA GLY A 217 -17.52 -7.08 12.80
C GLY A 217 -18.07 -5.71 13.23
N GLU A 218 -18.64 -5.69 14.45
CA GLU A 218 -19.18 -4.49 15.07
C GLU A 218 -18.12 -3.82 15.96
N VAL A 219 -18.05 -2.49 15.92
CA VAL A 219 -17.13 -1.69 16.72
C VAL A 219 -17.48 -1.78 18.20
N ASP A 220 -16.49 -2.09 19.04
CA ASP A 220 -16.59 -1.95 20.49
C ASP A 220 -16.55 -0.46 20.87
N GLU A 221 -17.74 0.09 21.17
CA GLU A 221 -17.88 1.52 21.51
C GLU A 221 -17.16 1.91 22.79
N ASP A 222 -16.95 0.98 23.72
CA ASP A 222 -16.27 1.29 24.98
C ASP A 222 -14.76 1.39 24.74
N LYS A 223 -14.19 0.48 23.93
CA LYS A 223 -12.80 0.63 23.45
C LYS A 223 -12.61 1.90 22.62
N MET A 224 -13.56 2.23 21.74
CA MET A 224 -13.49 3.45 20.92
C MET A 224 -13.45 4.70 21.81
N LYS A 225 -14.33 4.81 22.82
CA LYS A 225 -14.31 5.93 23.77
C LYS A 225 -13.01 6.01 24.55
N GLU A 226 -12.45 4.87 24.96
CA GLU A 226 -11.16 4.83 25.65
C GLU A 226 -10.04 5.40 24.77
N VAL A 227 -10.02 5.07 23.47
CA VAL A 227 -9.08 5.68 22.51
C VAL A 227 -9.32 7.18 22.38
N GLU A 228 -10.57 7.62 22.28
CA GLU A 228 -10.90 9.06 22.18
C GLU A 228 -10.47 9.86 23.41
N GLU A 229 -10.49 9.26 24.60
CA GLU A 229 -10.02 9.90 25.84
C GLU A 229 -8.49 10.02 25.95
N LEU A 230 -7.75 9.25 25.13
CA LEU A 230 -6.28 9.26 25.11
C LEU A 230 -5.69 10.35 24.19
N LEU A 231 -6.51 10.91 23.31
CA LEU A 231 -6.16 11.93 22.31
C LEU A 231 -6.15 13.33 22.95
#